data_AF-X1R7G4-F1
#
_entry.id   AF-X1R7G4-F1
#
_cell.length_a   1.000
_cell.length_b   1.000
_cell.length_c   1.000
_cell.angle_alpha   90.00
_cell.angle_beta   90.00
_cell.angle_gamma   90.00
#
_symmetry.space_group_name_H-M   'P 1'
#
loop_
_entity.id
_entity.type
_entity.pdbx_description
1 polymer ?
#
loop_
_entity_poly.entity_id
_entity_poly.type
_entity_poly.pdbx_seq_one_letter_code
_entity_poly.pdbx_strand_id
1 'polypeptide(L)'
;SEKLSEFGLNVVMCGGETADVGDIVKTLLVDASVFTSMKREDIINAENIKAGDVIVGLASDGKASYEDEFNSGIGSNGLTLARHGVLSHVYYKKFPECYDQNLDEQYIFFGNYQLTDKIKGLSLTVGEALLSPTRTYAPLLLDVLKKYREEIHGIIHNTGGGQTKILNFGKSITYLKNNLFKIPTIFKTY
;
A
#
# COMPACT_ATOMS: atom_id res chain seq x y z
N SER A 1 -12.96 -11.95 -7.00
CA SER A 1 -12.38 -12.29 -5.69
C SER A 1 -13.53 -12.44 -4.73
N GLU A 2 -13.73 -13.62 -4.12
CA GLU A 2 -14.89 -13.90 -3.26
C GLU A 2 -15.05 -12.83 -2.17
N LYS A 3 -13.96 -12.51 -1.45
CA LYS A 3 -13.94 -11.48 -0.40
C LYS A 3 -14.33 -10.07 -0.90
N LEU A 4 -13.90 -9.67 -2.09
CA LEU A 4 -14.31 -8.36 -2.66
C LEU A 4 -15.78 -8.37 -3.11
N SER A 5 -16.25 -9.49 -3.64
CA SER A 5 -17.66 -9.68 -4.02
C SER A 5 -18.58 -9.66 -2.80
N GLU A 6 -18.15 -10.23 -1.67
CA GLU A 6 -18.85 -10.14 -0.38
C GLU A 6 -18.99 -8.69 0.10
N PHE A 7 -18.04 -7.81 -0.22
CA PHE A 7 -18.14 -6.37 0.09
C PHE A 7 -19.04 -5.59 -0.89
N GLY A 8 -19.68 -6.27 -1.83
CA GLY A 8 -20.57 -5.66 -2.81
C GLY A 8 -19.86 -5.07 -4.04
N LEU A 9 -18.58 -5.37 -4.24
CA LEU A 9 -17.88 -5.04 -5.48
C LEU A 9 -18.06 -6.18 -6.48
N ASN A 10 -18.67 -5.92 -7.64
CA ASN A 10 -18.80 -6.94 -8.67
C ASN A 10 -17.43 -7.26 -9.30
N VAL A 11 -16.73 -8.25 -8.76
CA VAL A 11 -15.39 -8.69 -9.23
C VAL A 11 -15.43 -10.14 -9.67
N VAL A 12 -15.30 -10.33 -10.98
CA VAL A 12 -15.13 -11.66 -11.58
C VAL A 12 -13.65 -11.95 -11.72
N MET A 13 -13.19 -13.11 -11.23
CA MET A 13 -11.83 -13.59 -11.51
C MET A 13 -11.84 -14.30 -12.86
N CYS A 14 -11.01 -13.85 -13.79
CA CYS A 14 -10.92 -14.43 -15.14
C CYS A 14 -9.83 -15.51 -15.27
N GLY A 15 -9.29 -15.99 -14.14
CA GLY A 15 -8.09 -16.82 -14.12
C GLY A 15 -6.82 -15.97 -14.29
N GLY A 16 -5.80 -16.54 -14.91
CA GLY A 16 -4.51 -15.91 -15.14
C GLY A 16 -3.54 -16.89 -15.79
N GLU A 17 -2.27 -16.49 -15.83
CA GLU A 17 -1.16 -17.30 -16.34
C GLU A 17 -0.23 -17.66 -15.19
N THR A 18 0.44 -18.81 -15.28
CA THR A 18 1.54 -19.17 -14.39
C THR A 18 2.67 -19.75 -15.24
N ALA A 19 3.89 -19.29 -15.02
CA ALA A 19 5.04 -19.68 -15.81
C ALA A 19 6.26 -19.94 -14.93
N ASP A 20 6.98 -21.01 -15.24
CA ASP A 20 8.25 -21.35 -14.60
C ASP A 20 9.38 -20.71 -15.40
N VAL A 21 9.84 -19.53 -14.96
CA VAL A 21 10.84 -18.70 -15.65
C VAL A 21 12.02 -18.35 -14.74
N GLY A 22 12.64 -19.36 -14.13
CA GLY A 22 13.74 -19.21 -13.15
C GLY A 22 14.98 -18.48 -13.68
N ASP A 23 15.20 -18.48 -14.99
CA ASP A 23 16.28 -17.73 -15.65
C ASP A 23 16.04 -16.20 -15.62
N ILE A 24 14.79 -15.77 -15.41
CA ILE A 24 14.36 -14.36 -15.44
C ILE A 24 13.96 -13.89 -14.04
N VAL A 25 13.22 -14.73 -13.30
CA VAL A 25 12.68 -14.40 -11.98
C VAL A 25 13.42 -15.19 -10.90
N LYS A 26 14.08 -14.48 -9.98
CA LYS A 26 14.89 -15.12 -8.92
C LYS A 26 14.10 -15.92 -7.91
N THR A 27 12.85 -15.51 -7.62
CA THR A 27 12.01 -16.13 -6.58
C THR A 27 10.57 -16.27 -7.06
N LEU A 28 9.77 -15.21 -6.94
CA LEU A 28 8.37 -15.16 -7.35
C LEU A 28 8.02 -13.73 -7.75
N LEU A 29 7.25 -13.61 -8.83
CA LEU A 29 6.68 -12.35 -9.29
C LEU A 29 5.17 -12.55 -9.43
N VAL A 30 4.40 -11.64 -8.84
CA VAL A 30 2.94 -11.69 -8.83
C VAL A 30 2.42 -10.36 -9.35
N ASP A 31 1.73 -10.41 -10.48
CA ASP A 31 1.07 -9.28 -11.09
C ASP A 31 -0.43 -9.53 -11.22
N ALA A 32 -1.20 -8.44 -11.25
CA ALA A 32 -2.62 -8.48 -11.50
C ALA A 32 -3.01 -7.40 -12.50
N SER A 33 -3.87 -7.77 -13.45
CA SER A 33 -4.51 -6.84 -14.40
C SER A 33 -6.00 -6.79 -14.14
N VAL A 34 -6.58 -5.60 -14.22
CA VAL A 34 -8.01 -5.36 -13.97
C VAL A 34 -8.60 -4.60 -15.14
N PHE A 35 -9.77 -5.05 -15.58
CA PHE A 35 -10.60 -4.34 -16.54
C PHE A 35 -11.92 -3.95 -15.88
N THR A 36 -12.41 -2.74 -16.15
CA THR A 36 -13.70 -2.27 -15.67
C THR A 36 -14.37 -1.38 -16.73
N SER A 37 -15.69 -1.32 -16.68
CA SER A 37 -16.49 -0.35 -17.43
C SER A 37 -17.42 0.35 -16.47
N MET A 38 -17.65 1.64 -16.71
CA MET A 38 -18.56 2.45 -15.92
C MET A 38 -19.18 3.53 -16.78
N LYS A 39 -20.30 4.09 -16.34
CA LYS A 39 -20.85 5.26 -17.00
C LYS A 39 -19.91 6.44 -16.83
N ARG A 40 -19.85 7.29 -17.85
CA ARG A 40 -19.02 8.51 -17.82
C ARG A 40 -19.45 9.47 -16.71
N GLU A 41 -20.75 9.60 -16.48
CA GLU A 41 -21.33 10.46 -15.42
C GLU A 41 -20.92 10.04 -14.01
N ASP A 42 -20.60 8.76 -13.82
CA ASP A 42 -20.20 8.23 -12.51
C ASP A 42 -18.71 8.44 -12.22
N ILE A 43 -17.90 8.95 -13.15
CA ILE A 43 -16.45 9.09 -12.95
C ILE A 43 -16.15 10.20 -11.93
N ILE A 44 -15.45 9.84 -10.85
CA ILE A 44 -14.85 10.82 -9.95
C ILE A 44 -13.56 11.35 -10.59
N ASN A 45 -13.59 12.60 -11.07
CA ASN A 45 -12.44 13.26 -11.66
C ASN A 45 -11.74 14.18 -10.64
N ALA A 46 -10.51 13.84 -10.26
CA ALA A 46 -9.71 14.62 -9.31
C ALA A 46 -9.32 16.02 -9.81
N GLU A 47 -9.57 16.35 -11.09
CA GLU A 47 -9.48 17.74 -11.58
C GLU A 47 -10.54 18.66 -10.95
N ASN A 48 -11.62 18.10 -10.38
CA ASN A 48 -12.67 18.87 -9.72
C ASN A 48 -12.26 19.36 -8.31
N ILE A 49 -11.13 18.88 -7.77
CA ILE A 49 -10.59 19.37 -6.49
C ILE A 49 -10.38 20.88 -6.60
N LYS A 50 -10.79 21.62 -5.57
CA LYS A 50 -10.80 23.08 -5.58
C LYS A 50 -10.50 23.68 -4.21
N ALA A 51 -10.24 24.98 -4.18
CA ALA A 51 -10.10 25.73 -2.94
C ALA A 51 -11.39 25.66 -2.12
N GLY A 52 -11.25 25.45 -0.81
CA GLY A 52 -12.37 25.25 0.12
C GLY A 52 -12.67 23.79 0.44
N ASP A 53 -12.12 22.84 -0.32
CA ASP A 53 -12.26 21.41 -0.03
C ASP A 53 -11.54 21.02 1.27
N VAL A 54 -12.14 20.05 1.99
CA VAL A 54 -11.50 19.39 3.12
C VAL A 54 -10.88 18.06 2.68
N ILE A 55 -9.77 17.68 3.30
CA ILE A 55 -9.08 16.41 3.02
C ILE A 55 -9.40 15.42 4.13
N VAL A 56 -10.12 14.36 3.79
CA VAL A 56 -10.41 13.25 4.71
C VAL A 56 -9.40 12.13 4.49
N GLY A 57 -8.57 11.86 5.51
CA GLY A 57 -7.62 10.75 5.48
C GLY A 57 -8.26 9.44 5.97
N LEU A 58 -7.88 8.33 5.33
CA LEU A 58 -8.20 6.97 5.79
C LEU A 58 -6.90 6.33 6.30
N ALA A 59 -6.92 5.81 7.53
CA ALA A 59 -5.72 5.24 8.15
C ALA A 59 -5.31 3.92 7.48
N SER A 60 -4.01 3.72 7.28
CA SER A 60 -3.46 2.49 6.71
C SER A 60 -3.17 1.42 7.75
N ASP A 61 -2.94 1.79 9.01
CA ASP A 61 -2.63 0.88 10.11
C ASP A 61 -3.87 0.58 10.99
N GLY A 62 -3.74 -0.36 11.93
CA GLY A 62 -4.83 -0.81 12.81
C GLY A 62 -5.48 -2.10 12.30
N LYS A 63 -6.73 -2.37 12.68
CA LYS A 63 -7.49 -3.52 12.18
C LYS A 63 -8.89 -3.09 11.75
N ALA A 64 -9.19 -3.20 10.45
CA ALA A 64 -10.53 -2.98 9.92
C ALA A 64 -11.45 -4.17 10.25
N SER A 65 -12.76 -3.97 10.16
CA SER A 65 -13.76 -5.03 10.45
C SER A 65 -13.65 -6.27 9.55
N TYR A 66 -13.00 -6.13 8.39
CA TYR A 66 -12.80 -7.18 7.39
C TYR A 66 -11.34 -7.70 7.32
N GLU A 67 -10.49 -7.26 8.24
CA GLU A 67 -9.13 -7.77 8.40
C GLU A 67 -9.08 -8.77 9.55
N ASP A 68 -8.28 -9.82 9.39
CA ASP A 68 -8.14 -10.89 10.38
C ASP A 68 -7.10 -10.53 11.46
N GLU A 69 -6.09 -9.75 11.07
CA GLU A 69 -4.95 -9.38 11.91
C GLU A 69 -4.71 -7.86 11.91
N PHE A 70 -3.86 -7.39 12.83
CA PHE A 70 -3.39 -6.00 12.83
C PHE A 70 -2.56 -5.72 11.57
N ASN A 71 -2.88 -4.62 10.89
CA ASN A 71 -2.16 -4.12 9.72
C ASN A 71 -1.14 -3.04 10.13
N SER A 72 0.12 -3.20 9.76
CA SER A 72 1.16 -2.20 10.04
C SER A 72 0.98 -0.89 9.27
N GLY A 73 0.24 -0.93 8.15
CA GLY A 73 0.04 0.19 7.24
C GLY A 73 1.14 0.39 6.21
N ILE A 74 2.08 -0.56 6.07
CA ILE A 74 3.24 -0.48 5.15
C ILE A 74 2.84 -0.42 3.66
N GLY A 75 1.78 -1.13 3.26
CA GLY A 75 1.36 -1.24 1.86
C GLY A 75 2.41 -1.95 1.00
N SER A 76 2.56 -1.52 -0.27
CA SER A 76 3.49 -2.16 -1.23
C SER A 76 4.48 -1.21 -1.89
N ASN A 77 4.61 0.04 -1.40
CA ASN A 77 5.55 1.03 -1.95
C ASN A 77 6.76 1.19 -1.03
N GLY A 78 7.95 1.38 -1.61
CA GLY A 78 9.18 1.58 -0.85
C GLY A 78 9.75 0.30 -0.19
N LEU A 79 9.19 -0.87 -0.50
CA LEU A 79 9.60 -2.14 0.12
C LEU A 79 11.06 -2.51 -0.14
N THR A 80 11.65 -2.14 -1.29
CA THR A 80 13.08 -2.36 -1.54
C THR A 80 13.94 -1.67 -0.47
N LEU A 81 13.66 -0.39 -0.21
CA LEU A 81 14.36 0.36 0.83
C LEU A 81 14.01 -0.17 2.23
N ALA A 82 12.73 -0.45 2.50
CA ALA A 82 12.31 -0.95 3.81
C ALA A 82 12.98 -2.29 4.15
N ARG A 83 13.04 -3.23 3.20
CA ARG A 83 13.73 -4.51 3.35
C ARG A 83 15.20 -4.32 3.69
N HIS A 84 15.93 -3.57 2.87
CA HIS A 84 17.37 -3.42 3.05
C HIS A 84 17.73 -2.53 4.26
N GLY A 85 16.95 -1.51 4.55
CA GLY A 85 17.21 -0.59 5.66
C GLY A 85 16.75 -1.08 7.03
N VAL A 86 15.81 -2.02 7.09
CA VAL A 86 15.32 -2.58 8.37
C VAL A 86 16.01 -3.90 8.70
N LEU A 87 16.17 -4.79 7.71
CA LEU A 87 16.66 -6.14 7.97
C LEU A 87 18.18 -6.17 8.06
N SER A 88 18.66 -7.01 8.97
CA SER A 88 20.08 -7.21 9.27
C SER A 88 20.83 -7.98 8.21
N HIS A 89 22.13 -7.74 8.17
CA HIS A 89 23.03 -8.28 7.15
C HIS A 89 23.17 -9.81 7.21
N VAL A 90 22.60 -10.48 8.23
CA VAL A 90 22.53 -11.94 8.32
C VAL A 90 21.86 -12.56 7.08
N TYR A 91 20.93 -11.83 6.45
CA TYR A 91 20.20 -12.30 5.28
C TYR A 91 20.98 -12.23 3.97
N TYR A 92 22.06 -11.44 3.92
CA TYR A 92 22.90 -11.30 2.73
C TYR A 92 23.47 -12.64 2.26
N LYS A 93 24.00 -13.43 3.20
CA LYS A 93 24.54 -14.77 2.93
C LYS A 93 23.47 -15.86 2.96
N LYS A 94 22.42 -15.66 3.75
CA LYS A 94 21.39 -16.69 3.98
C LYS A 94 20.44 -16.82 2.78
N PHE A 95 20.12 -15.72 2.11
CA PHE A 95 19.16 -15.67 1.00
C PHE A 95 19.71 -14.81 -0.16
N PRO A 96 20.79 -15.25 -0.84
CA PRO A 96 21.38 -14.51 -1.96
C PRO A 96 20.42 -14.30 -3.16
N GLU A 97 19.36 -15.08 -3.25
CA GLU A 97 18.30 -14.98 -4.26
C GLU A 97 17.32 -13.81 -4.02
N CYS A 98 17.30 -13.22 -2.82
CA CYS A 98 16.32 -12.19 -2.43
C CYS A 98 16.69 -10.75 -2.83
N TYR A 99 17.84 -10.52 -3.48
CA TYR A 99 18.31 -9.19 -3.89
C TYR A 99 19.06 -9.22 -5.22
N ASP A 100 19.39 -8.03 -5.76
CA ASP A 100 20.22 -7.92 -6.95
C ASP A 100 21.71 -7.96 -6.57
N GLN A 101 22.45 -8.93 -7.11
CA GLN A 101 23.87 -9.15 -6.84
C GLN A 101 24.77 -8.09 -7.48
N ASN A 102 24.22 -7.23 -8.35
CA ASN A 102 24.93 -6.10 -8.92
C ASN A 102 24.93 -4.86 -7.99
N LEU A 103 24.16 -4.89 -6.89
CA LEU A 103 24.18 -3.82 -5.90
C LEU A 103 25.41 -3.93 -5.01
N ASP A 104 25.97 -2.79 -4.62
CA ASP A 104 27.03 -2.73 -3.62
C ASP A 104 26.53 -3.30 -2.28
N GLU A 105 27.34 -4.16 -1.66
CA GLU A 105 27.06 -4.86 -0.41
C GLU A 105 26.63 -3.89 0.70
N GLN A 106 27.16 -2.67 0.72
CA GLN A 106 26.80 -1.65 1.71
C GLN A 106 25.31 -1.25 1.66
N TYR A 107 24.62 -1.48 0.55
CA TYR A 107 23.19 -1.19 0.37
C TYR A 107 22.30 -2.42 0.53
N ILE A 108 22.86 -3.58 0.89
CA ILE A 108 22.10 -4.83 1.02
C ILE A 108 21.95 -5.22 2.50
N PHE A 109 20.71 -5.12 2.98
CA PHE A 109 20.34 -5.53 4.35
C PHE A 109 21.24 -4.87 5.41
N PHE A 110 21.37 -3.55 5.33
CA PHE A 110 22.18 -2.71 6.22
C PHE A 110 21.43 -2.29 7.50
N GLY A 111 20.25 -2.85 7.75
CA GLY A 111 19.49 -2.64 8.97
C GLY A 111 20.00 -3.48 10.15
N ASN A 112 19.25 -3.47 11.25
CA ASN A 112 19.66 -4.10 12.50
C ASN A 112 18.71 -5.22 12.97
N TYR A 113 17.60 -5.47 12.26
CA TYR A 113 16.55 -6.36 12.74
C TYR A 113 16.52 -7.70 12.01
N GLN A 114 16.14 -8.75 12.74
CA GLN A 114 15.75 -10.02 12.15
C GLN A 114 14.24 -10.05 11.92
N LEU A 115 13.79 -10.82 10.94
CA LEU A 115 12.37 -11.01 10.60
C LEU A 115 11.53 -11.44 11.81
N THR A 116 12.11 -12.20 12.74
CA THR A 116 11.43 -12.73 13.93
C THR A 116 11.46 -11.79 15.12
N ASP A 117 12.17 -10.67 15.04
CA ASP A 117 12.25 -9.71 16.14
C ASP A 117 10.87 -9.10 16.40
N LYS A 118 10.50 -8.96 17.67
CA LYS A 118 9.23 -8.35 18.08
C LYS A 118 9.33 -6.83 18.02
N ILE A 119 8.31 -6.18 17.45
CA ILE A 119 8.23 -4.72 17.44
C ILE A 119 7.57 -4.25 18.73
N LYS A 120 8.26 -3.38 19.49
CA LYS A 120 7.70 -2.81 20.72
C LYS A 120 6.41 -2.03 20.41
N GLY A 121 5.33 -2.44 21.08
CA GLY A 121 4.02 -1.78 20.95
C GLY A 121 3.16 -2.28 19.77
N LEU A 122 3.60 -3.31 19.04
CA LEU A 122 2.78 -4.05 18.09
C LEU A 122 2.72 -5.53 18.51
N SER A 123 1.66 -6.24 18.09
CA SER A 123 1.58 -7.70 18.23
C SER A 123 2.44 -8.46 17.19
N LEU A 124 3.03 -7.72 16.24
CA LEU A 124 3.74 -8.24 15.09
C LEU A 124 5.26 -8.35 15.32
N THR A 125 5.88 -9.31 14.63
CA THR A 125 7.30 -9.32 14.32
C THR A 125 7.63 -8.33 13.20
N VAL A 126 8.92 -8.06 13.00
CA VAL A 126 9.41 -7.22 11.88
C VAL A 126 8.98 -7.79 10.53
N GLY A 127 9.08 -9.10 10.35
CA GLY A 127 8.65 -9.78 9.13
C GLY A 127 7.15 -9.62 8.89
N GLU A 128 6.32 -9.89 9.90
CA GLU A 128 4.86 -9.73 9.80
C GLU A 128 4.44 -8.28 9.52
N ALA A 129 5.14 -7.30 10.09
CA ALA A 129 4.87 -5.90 9.86
C ALA A 129 5.28 -5.45 8.45
N LEU A 130 6.43 -5.90 7.93
CA LEU A 130 6.87 -5.64 6.56
C LEU A 130 5.99 -6.35 5.51
N LEU A 131 5.39 -7.47 5.88
CA LEU A 131 4.49 -8.27 5.03
C LEU A 131 3.01 -7.96 5.25
N SER A 132 2.67 -6.97 6.07
CA SER A 132 1.26 -6.62 6.32
C SER A 132 0.55 -6.35 4.99
N PRO A 133 -0.52 -7.10 4.66
CA PRO A 133 -1.19 -6.99 3.37
C PRO A 133 -1.69 -5.56 3.13
N THR A 134 -1.62 -5.09 1.88
CA THR A 134 -2.15 -3.76 1.55
C THR A 134 -3.64 -3.69 1.86
N ARG A 135 -4.01 -2.78 2.78
CA ARG A 135 -5.41 -2.54 3.14
C ARG A 135 -6.21 -2.12 1.91
N THR A 136 -7.31 -2.81 1.65
CA THR A 136 -8.32 -2.35 0.69
C THR A 136 -9.24 -1.32 1.35
N TYR A 137 -9.56 -0.24 0.65
CA TYR A 137 -10.56 0.73 1.09
C TYR A 137 -11.89 0.58 0.35
N ALA A 138 -12.01 -0.43 -0.53
CA ALA A 138 -13.18 -0.65 -1.37
C ALA A 138 -14.51 -0.74 -0.59
N PRO A 139 -14.61 -1.48 0.54
CA PRO A 139 -15.88 -1.60 1.26
C PRO A 139 -16.38 -0.25 1.76
N LEU A 140 -15.47 0.53 2.37
CA LEU A 140 -15.77 1.87 2.87
C LEU A 140 -16.12 2.83 1.73
N LEU A 141 -15.33 2.82 0.66
CA LEU A 141 -15.56 3.71 -0.49
C LEU A 141 -16.87 3.41 -1.20
N LEU A 142 -17.29 2.15 -1.32
CA LEU A 142 -18.58 1.80 -1.89
C LEU A 142 -19.74 2.44 -1.12
N ASP A 143 -19.69 2.40 0.21
CA ASP A 143 -20.73 2.99 1.04
C ASP A 143 -20.73 4.52 1.02
N VAL A 144 -19.54 5.13 0.99
CA VAL A 144 -19.39 6.58 0.82
C VAL A 144 -19.91 7.03 -0.54
N LEU A 145 -19.51 6.36 -1.61
CA LEU A 145 -19.92 6.68 -2.98
C LEU A 145 -21.42 6.49 -3.22
N LYS A 146 -22.09 5.54 -2.54
CA LYS A 146 -23.55 5.40 -2.63
C LYS A 146 -24.30 6.61 -2.07
N LYS A 147 -23.75 7.30 -1.08
CA LYS A 147 -24.42 8.37 -0.34
C LYS A 147 -23.98 9.78 -0.73
N TYR A 148 -22.72 9.93 -1.12
CA TYR A 148 -22.06 11.23 -1.24
C TYR A 148 -21.30 11.38 -2.55
N ARG A 149 -21.68 10.66 -3.63
CA ARG A 149 -20.93 10.67 -4.89
C ARG A 149 -20.67 12.07 -5.44
N GLU A 150 -21.74 12.86 -5.49
CA GLU A 150 -21.74 14.21 -6.08
C GLU A 150 -20.86 15.19 -5.29
N GLU A 151 -20.66 14.89 -4.00
CA GLU A 151 -19.92 15.74 -3.06
C GLU A 151 -18.42 15.43 -3.04
N ILE A 152 -17.99 14.39 -3.75
CA ILE A 152 -16.59 13.96 -3.81
C ILE A 152 -15.92 14.59 -5.02
N HIS A 153 -15.13 15.64 -4.77
CA HIS A 153 -14.35 16.29 -5.83
C HIS A 153 -13.10 15.51 -6.26
N GLY A 154 -12.65 14.53 -5.47
CA GLY A 154 -11.51 13.70 -5.84
C GLY A 154 -11.18 12.62 -4.83
N ILE A 155 -10.57 11.53 -5.29
CA ILE A 155 -10.06 10.44 -4.46
C ILE A 155 -8.62 10.18 -4.86
N ILE A 156 -7.70 10.27 -3.89
CA ILE A 156 -6.27 10.05 -4.12
C ILE A 156 -5.82 8.82 -3.34
N HIS A 157 -5.39 7.77 -4.05
CA HIS A 157 -4.74 6.61 -3.44
C HIS A 157 -3.24 6.89 -3.30
N ASN A 158 -2.78 7.16 -2.08
CA ASN A 158 -1.39 7.51 -1.75
C ASN A 158 -0.44 6.29 -1.87
N THR A 159 -0.12 5.87 -3.09
CA THR A 159 0.87 4.83 -3.42
C THR A 159 2.26 5.44 -3.65
N GLY A 160 2.86 5.27 -4.83
CA GLY A 160 4.07 5.99 -5.23
C GLY A 160 3.87 7.51 -5.15
N GLY A 161 4.84 8.19 -4.55
CA GLY A 161 4.78 9.62 -4.17
C GLY A 161 4.16 9.86 -2.78
N GLY A 162 3.52 8.87 -2.16
CA GLY A 162 2.96 8.98 -0.81
C GLY A 162 2.06 10.20 -0.65
N GLN A 163 2.31 11.02 0.37
CA GLN A 163 1.49 12.20 0.68
C GLN A 163 1.55 13.31 -0.38
N THR A 164 2.61 13.37 -1.20
CA THR A 164 2.77 14.40 -2.25
C THR A 164 2.07 14.01 -3.55
N LYS A 165 1.55 12.79 -3.68
CA LYS A 165 0.88 12.32 -4.90
C LYS A 165 -0.27 13.22 -5.36
N ILE A 166 -0.95 13.86 -4.42
CA ILE A 166 -2.03 14.82 -4.69
C ILE A 166 -1.58 16.01 -5.55
N LEU A 167 -0.29 16.38 -5.52
CA LEU A 167 0.25 17.50 -6.31
C LEU A 167 0.17 17.28 -7.83
N ASN A 168 -0.05 16.04 -8.28
CA ASN A 168 -0.27 15.74 -9.68
C ASN A 168 -1.71 16.05 -10.14
N PHE A 169 -2.59 16.47 -9.22
CA PHE A 169 -4.00 16.72 -9.46
C PHE A 169 -4.35 18.14 -8.99
N GLY A 170 -5.39 18.73 -9.60
CA GLY A 170 -5.73 20.13 -9.40
C GLY A 170 -4.73 21.10 -10.04
N LYS A 171 -5.13 22.35 -10.26
CA LYS A 171 -4.27 23.40 -10.83
C LYS A 171 -4.34 24.65 -9.97
N SER A 172 -3.18 25.20 -9.63
CA SER A 172 -3.07 26.44 -8.83
C SER A 172 -3.75 26.34 -7.44
N ILE A 173 -3.69 25.16 -6.83
CA ILE A 173 -4.23 24.89 -5.48
C ILE A 173 -3.07 24.66 -4.52
N THR A 174 -3.17 25.23 -3.32
CA THR A 174 -2.28 24.90 -2.21
C THR A 174 -2.93 23.83 -1.33
N TYR A 175 -2.24 22.71 -1.13
CA TYR A 175 -2.72 21.62 -0.28
C TYR A 175 -2.13 21.73 1.13
N LEU A 176 -2.98 21.88 2.14
CA LEU A 176 -2.57 21.90 3.54
C LEU A 176 -2.97 20.60 4.25
N LYS A 177 -1.98 19.82 4.70
CA LYS A 177 -2.17 18.61 5.51
C LYS A 177 -1.53 18.82 6.88
N ASN A 178 -2.20 19.55 7.76
CA ASN A 178 -1.69 19.93 9.10
C ASN A 178 -2.22 19.07 10.24
N ASN A 179 -3.09 18.09 9.96
CA ASN A 179 -3.67 17.19 10.95
C ASN A 179 -3.57 15.73 10.48
N LEU A 180 -2.33 15.29 10.21
CA LEU A 180 -2.06 13.90 9.82
C LEU A 180 -2.26 12.96 11.02
N PHE A 181 -2.49 11.68 10.72
CA PHE A 181 -2.45 10.63 11.74
C PHE A 181 -1.10 10.61 12.46
N LYS A 182 -1.11 10.09 13.69
CA LYS A 182 0.15 9.76 14.38
C LYS A 182 0.94 8.79 13.53
N ILE A 183 2.25 8.99 13.41
CA ILE A 183 3.12 8.14 12.61
C ILE A 183 3.00 6.69 13.14
N PRO A 184 2.54 5.73 12.32
CA PRO A 184 2.48 4.32 12.71
C PRO A 184 3.86 3.78 13.07
N THR A 185 3.92 2.82 13.98
CA THR A 185 5.17 2.32 14.55
C THR A 185 6.15 1.79 13.49
N ILE A 186 5.66 1.21 12.39
CA ILE A 186 6.48 0.69 11.30
C ILE A 186 7.25 1.77 10.53
N PHE A 187 6.76 3.02 10.55
CA PHE A 187 7.38 4.16 9.87
C PHE A 187 8.28 4.98 10.78
N LYS A 188 8.40 4.60 12.06
CA LYS A 188 9.33 5.26 12.99
C LYS A 188 10.73 4.73 12.73
N THR A 189 11.70 5.64 12.65
CA THR A 189 13.12 5.32 12.51
C THR A 189 13.61 4.68 13.81
N TYR A 190 14.34 3.57 13.71
CA TYR A 190 15.08 2.95 14.81
C TYR A 190 16.55 2.83 14.42
#